data_AF-A0A3P8M1Q5-F1
#
_entry.id   AF-A0A3P8M1Q5-F1
#
_cell.length_a   1.000
_cell.length_b   1.000
_cell.length_c   1.000
_cell.angle_alpha   90.00
_cell.angle_beta   90.00
_cell.angle_gamma   90.00
#
_symmetry.space_group_name_H-M   'P 1'
#
loop_
_entity.id
_entity.type
_entity.pdbx_description
1 polymer ?
#
loop_
_entity_poly.entity_id
_entity_poly.type
_entity_poly.pdbx_seq_one_letter_code
_entity_poly.pdbx_strand_id
1 'polypeptide(L)'
;MTVVNDTARQTDEGEQFLETSGLNILETLARLDHDSVPQLIDNLLSVRTNISTIFIRTAFRQHPENALQVLAAAREVEDHGDAFADLDYGIFRGLAFASGNPIYGLILNA
;
A
#
# COMPACT_ATOMS: atom_id res chain seq x y z
N MET A 1 -14.23 31.47 30.28
CA MET A 1 -13.02 30.67 30.00
C MET A 1 -13.48 29.34 29.40
N THR A 2 -14.00 29.37 28.16
CA THR A 2 -14.64 28.21 27.53
C THR A 2 -14.53 28.33 26.01
N VAL A 3 -13.30 28.35 25.47
CA VAL A 3 -13.08 28.29 24.01
C VAL A 3 -11.86 27.44 23.66
N VAL A 4 -11.23 26.75 24.62
CA VAL A 4 -9.97 25.99 24.38
C VAL A 4 -10.22 24.49 24.22
N ASN A 5 -11.46 23.99 24.41
CA ASN A 5 -11.70 22.56 24.60
C ASN A 5 -12.35 21.81 23.42
N ASP A 6 -12.73 22.50 22.34
CA ASP A 6 -13.34 21.84 21.17
C ASP A 6 -12.28 21.38 20.14
N THR A 7 -11.23 22.16 19.94
CA THR A 7 -10.20 21.85 18.93
C THR A 7 -9.34 20.63 19.32
N ALA A 8 -9.03 20.46 20.61
CA ALA A 8 -8.28 19.33 21.11
C ALA A 8 -9.09 18.01 21.10
N ARG A 9 -10.42 18.10 21.23
CA ARG A 9 -11.32 16.94 21.23
C ARG A 9 -11.51 16.38 19.81
N GLN A 10 -11.48 17.26 18.81
CA GLN A 10 -11.64 16.90 17.41
C GLN A 10 -10.38 16.24 16.80
N THR A 11 -9.19 16.62 17.28
CA THR A 11 -7.92 15.96 16.91
C THR A 11 -7.80 14.55 17.50
N ASP A 12 -8.26 14.35 18.73
CA ASP A 12 -8.18 13.06 19.44
C ASP A 12 -9.09 11.98 18.78
N GLU A 13 -10.27 12.39 18.31
CA GLU A 13 -11.20 11.49 17.59
C GLU A 13 -10.66 11.03 16.22
N GLY A 14 -9.92 11.90 15.53
CA GLY A 14 -9.28 11.57 14.25
C GLY A 14 -8.11 10.60 14.41
N GLU A 15 -7.28 10.79 15.44
CA GLU A 15 -6.18 9.86 15.75
C GLU A 15 -6.70 8.50 16.23
N GLN A 16 -7.73 8.48 17.10
CA GLN A 16 -8.34 7.24 17.57
C GLN A 16 -9.04 6.46 16.44
N PHE A 17 -9.55 7.16 15.42
CA PHE A 17 -10.08 6.53 14.20
C PHE A 17 -8.99 5.89 13.35
N LEU A 18 -7.82 6.53 13.20
CA LEU A 18 -6.66 5.98 12.52
C LEU A 18 -6.03 4.79 13.26
N GLU A 19 -6.04 4.81 14.60
CA GLU A 19 -5.52 3.72 15.44
C GLU A 19 -6.35 2.43 15.38
N THR A 20 -7.66 2.54 15.11
CA THR A 20 -8.60 1.40 15.11
C THR A 20 -8.97 0.90 13.72
N SER A 21 -8.58 1.65 12.68
CA SER A 21 -8.94 1.39 11.30
C SER A 21 -7.82 0.71 10.50
N GLY A 22 -8.19 -0.21 9.62
CA GLY A 22 -7.25 -0.86 8.71
C GLY A 22 -6.91 -0.01 7.48
N LEU A 23 -6.03 -0.54 6.62
CA LEU A 23 -5.68 0.07 5.32
C LEU A 23 -6.90 0.30 4.41
N ASN A 24 -8.01 -0.40 4.65
CA ASN A 24 -9.27 -0.26 3.92
C ASN A 24 -9.95 1.12 4.07
N ILE A 25 -9.54 1.96 5.04
CA ILE A 25 -10.13 3.30 5.20
C ILE A 25 -9.46 4.37 4.35
N LEU A 26 -8.31 4.07 3.74
CA LEU A 26 -7.54 5.03 2.96
C LEU A 26 -8.37 5.62 1.81
N GLU A 27 -9.19 4.80 1.15
CA GLU A 27 -10.12 5.27 0.11
C GLU A 27 -11.16 6.23 0.67
N THR A 28 -11.68 5.95 1.87
CA THR A 28 -12.71 6.78 2.51
C THR A 28 -12.13 8.12 2.97
N LEU A 29 -10.92 8.11 3.55
CA LEU A 29 -10.19 9.32 3.95
C LEU A 29 -9.88 10.21 2.76
N ALA A 30 -9.42 9.64 1.64
CA ALA A 30 -9.14 10.41 0.43
C ALA A 30 -10.39 11.11 -0.14
N ARG A 31 -11.57 10.51 0.04
CA ARG A 31 -12.85 11.10 -0.39
C ARG A 31 -13.32 12.23 0.54
N LEU A 32 -13.06 12.12 1.84
CA LEU A 32 -13.55 13.04 2.87
C LEU A 32 -12.68 14.28 3.06
N ASP A 33 -11.36 14.15 2.88
CA ASP A 33 -10.40 15.26 3.07
C ASP A 33 -9.47 15.38 1.86
N HIS A 34 -9.88 16.20 0.89
CA HIS A 34 -9.14 16.42 -0.36
C HIS A 34 -7.78 17.11 -0.16
N ASP A 35 -7.63 17.92 0.89
CA ASP A 35 -6.39 18.67 1.13
C ASP A 35 -5.27 17.74 1.66
N SER A 36 -5.65 16.65 2.34
CA SER A 36 -4.72 15.66 2.88
C SER A 36 -4.38 14.51 1.91
N VAL A 37 -5.06 14.42 0.76
CA VAL A 37 -4.83 13.34 -0.24
C VAL A 37 -3.36 13.23 -0.68
N PRO A 38 -2.64 14.31 -1.01
CA PRO A 38 -1.25 14.20 -1.44
C PRO A 38 -0.35 13.54 -0.38
N GLN A 39 -0.50 13.94 0.88
CA GLN A 39 0.27 13.36 1.99
C GLN A 39 -0.08 11.89 2.23
N LEU A 40 -1.35 11.51 2.02
CA LEU A 40 -1.80 10.13 2.13
C LEU A 40 -1.16 9.24 1.05
N ILE A 41 -1.11 9.74 -0.20
CA ILE A 41 -0.44 9.07 -1.31
C ILE A 41 1.05 8.90 -1.02
N ASP A 42 1.72 9.95 -0.55
CA ASP A 42 3.15 9.90 -0.20
C ASP A 42 3.43 8.84 0.88
N ASN A 43 2.59 8.79 1.92
CA ASN A 43 2.69 7.78 2.97
C ASN A 43 2.48 6.37 2.42
N LEU A 44 1.47 6.16 1.57
CA LEU A 44 1.20 4.86 0.95
C LEU A 44 2.38 4.40 0.08
N LEU A 45 2.92 5.28 -0.77
CA LEU A 45 4.09 5.00 -1.61
C LEU A 45 5.33 4.69 -0.77
N SER A 46 5.54 5.41 0.33
CA SER A 46 6.62 5.17 1.29
C SER A 46 6.50 3.79 1.95
N VAL A 47 5.31 3.44 2.46
CA VAL A 47 5.04 2.12 3.05
C VAL A 47 5.31 1.00 2.04
N ARG A 48 4.79 1.13 0.81
CA ARG A 48 5.02 0.16 -0.27
C ARG A 48 6.51 -0.02 -0.54
N THR A 49 7.25 1.09 -0.65
CA THR A 49 8.69 1.05 -0.90
C THR A 49 9.41 0.32 0.23
N ASN A 50 9.17 0.69 1.48
CA ASN A 50 9.86 0.11 2.63
C ASN A 50 9.60 -1.39 2.79
N ILE A 51 8.33 -1.81 2.75
CA ILE A 51 7.96 -3.21 2.94
C ILE A 51 8.43 -4.08 1.75
N SER A 52 8.39 -3.54 0.52
CA SER A 52 8.82 -4.27 -0.67
C SER A 52 10.27 -4.74 -0.62
N THR A 53 11.16 -3.96 -0.02
CA THR A 53 12.57 -4.36 0.13
C THR A 53 12.73 -5.69 0.85
N ILE A 54 11.80 -6.02 1.77
CA ILE A 54 11.84 -7.23 2.58
C ILE A 54 11.36 -8.43 1.75
N PHE A 55 10.17 -8.34 1.17
CA PHE A 55 9.58 -9.49 0.47
C PHE A 55 10.23 -9.73 -0.90
N ILE A 56 10.66 -8.70 -1.63
CA ILE A 56 11.36 -8.86 -2.91
C ILE A 56 12.69 -9.60 -2.71
N ARG A 57 13.47 -9.16 -1.71
CA ARG A 57 14.73 -9.83 -1.35
C ARG A 57 14.49 -11.29 -0.96
N THR A 58 13.43 -11.56 -0.21
CA THR A 58 13.09 -12.91 0.25
C THR A 58 12.64 -13.78 -0.92
N ALA A 59 11.79 -13.27 -1.81
CA ALA A 59 11.33 -13.97 -3.01
C ALA A 59 12.50 -14.38 -3.90
N PHE A 60 13.45 -13.47 -4.14
CA PHE A 60 14.64 -13.78 -4.95
C PHE A 60 15.55 -14.83 -4.31
N ARG A 61 15.62 -14.88 -2.97
CA ARG A 61 16.46 -15.86 -2.26
C ARG A 61 15.82 -17.23 -2.14
N GLN A 62 14.51 -17.29 -1.87
CA GLN A 62 13.81 -18.53 -1.53
C GLN A 62 13.14 -19.17 -2.75
N HIS A 63 12.59 -18.35 -3.65
CA HIS A 63 11.80 -18.80 -4.79
C HIS A 63 12.15 -18.01 -6.07
N PRO A 64 13.42 -18.06 -6.53
CA PRO A 64 13.89 -17.27 -7.66
C PRO A 64 13.14 -17.56 -8.96
N GLU A 65 12.76 -18.82 -9.21
CA GLU A 65 12.01 -19.21 -10.42
C GLU A 65 10.61 -18.58 -10.44
N ASN A 66 9.90 -18.61 -9.30
CA ASN A 66 8.60 -17.96 -9.17
C ASN A 66 8.72 -16.44 -9.36
N ALA A 67 9.75 -15.83 -8.78
CA ALA A 67 9.99 -14.40 -8.93
C ALA A 67 10.28 -14.00 -10.39
N LEU A 68 11.07 -14.82 -11.11
CA LEU A 68 11.30 -14.64 -12.55
C LEU A 68 10.01 -14.78 -13.36
N GLN A 69 9.16 -15.74 -13.03
CA GLN A 69 7.87 -15.94 -13.69
C GLN A 69 6.96 -14.72 -13.49
N VAL A 70 6.90 -14.14 -12.28
CA VAL A 70 6.14 -12.91 -12.03
C VAL A 70 6.68 -11.76 -12.87
N LEU A 71 8.00 -11.57 -12.90
CA LEU A 71 8.63 -10.48 -13.67
C LEU A 71 8.51 -10.66 -15.19
N ALA A 72 8.31 -11.89 -15.67
CA ALA A 72 8.10 -12.15 -17.10
C ALA A 72 6.84 -11.47 -17.66
N ALA A 73 5.83 -11.21 -16.82
CA ALA A 73 4.60 -10.50 -17.20
C ALA A 73 4.88 -9.10 -17.77
N ALA A 74 5.98 -8.45 -17.36
CA ALA A 74 6.36 -7.13 -17.86
C ALA A 74 6.72 -7.11 -19.36
N ARG A 75 6.92 -8.28 -20.00
CA ARG A 75 7.26 -8.37 -21.43
C ARG A 75 6.06 -8.22 -22.37
N GLU A 76 4.86 -8.43 -21.84
CA GLU A 76 3.63 -8.50 -22.64
C GLU A 76 2.65 -7.36 -22.32
N VAL A 77 3.08 -6.38 -21.53
CA VAL A 77 2.23 -5.26 -21.12
C VAL A 77 1.91 -4.34 -22.31
N GLU A 78 0.66 -3.93 -22.40
CA GLU A 78 0.20 -2.95 -23.39
C GLU A 78 0.72 -1.55 -23.02
N ASP A 79 0.98 -0.71 -24.03
CA ASP A 79 1.56 0.63 -23.84
C ASP A 79 0.50 1.68 -23.50
N HIS A 80 -0.18 1.51 -22.37
CA HIS A 80 -1.11 2.49 -21.82
C HIS A 80 -1.15 2.45 -20.28
N GLY A 81 -1.59 3.57 -19.69
CA GLY A 81 -1.47 3.80 -18.24
C GLY A 81 -2.17 2.76 -17.38
N ASP A 82 -3.36 2.31 -17.78
CA ASP A 82 -4.13 1.33 -17.01
C ASP A 82 -3.44 -0.04 -16.99
N ALA A 83 -2.87 -0.48 -18.13
CA ALA A 83 -2.11 -1.72 -18.20
C ALA A 83 -0.85 -1.68 -17.32
N PHE A 84 -0.16 -0.54 -17.23
CA PHE A 84 0.98 -0.39 -16.34
C PHE A 84 0.58 -0.40 -14.86
N ALA A 85 -0.57 0.18 -14.50
CA ALA A 85 -1.09 0.15 -13.13
C ALA A 85 -1.43 -1.29 -12.68
N ASP A 86 -2.11 -2.06 -13.54
CA ASP A 86 -2.42 -3.47 -13.29
C ASP A 86 -1.16 -4.33 -13.21
N LEU A 87 -0.17 -4.08 -14.09
CA LEU A 87 1.11 -4.76 -14.06
C LEU A 87 1.88 -4.49 -12.76
N ASP A 88 1.99 -3.22 -12.35
CA ASP A 88 2.69 -2.81 -11.12
C ASP A 88 2.09 -3.53 -9.92
N TYR A 89 0.76 -3.47 -9.78
CA TYR A 89 0.05 -4.19 -8.73
C TYR A 89 0.32 -5.70 -8.77
N GLY A 90 0.23 -6.31 -9.96
CA GLY A 90 0.48 -7.73 -10.17
C GLY A 90 1.90 -8.17 -9.79
N ILE A 91 2.91 -7.36 -10.11
CA ILE A 91 4.31 -7.65 -9.77
C ILE A 91 4.53 -7.61 -8.26
N PHE A 92 4.13 -6.53 -7.59
CA PHE A 92 4.33 -6.39 -6.15
C PHE A 92 3.61 -7.51 -5.39
N ARG A 93 2.36 -7.80 -5.76
CA ARG A 93 1.57 -8.87 -5.17
C ARG A 93 2.20 -10.25 -5.43
N GLY A 94 2.60 -10.52 -6.67
CA GLY A 94 3.22 -11.79 -7.05
C GLY A 94 4.52 -12.04 -6.29
N LEU A 95 5.39 -11.03 -6.18
CA LEU A 95 6.63 -11.12 -5.41
C LEU A 95 6.38 -11.25 -3.90
N ALA A 96 5.34 -10.61 -3.38
CA ALA A 96 4.93 -10.79 -1.99
C ALA A 96 4.53 -12.25 -1.69
N PHE A 97 3.74 -12.89 -2.56
CA PHE A 97 3.43 -14.32 -2.41
C PHE A 97 4.65 -15.22 -2.65
N ALA A 98 5.49 -14.88 -3.63
CA ALA A 98 6.73 -15.59 -3.91
C ALA A 98 7.76 -15.48 -2.76
N SER A 99 7.58 -14.57 -1.80
CA SER A 99 8.43 -14.52 -0.60
C SER A 99 8.22 -15.68 0.37
N GLY A 100 7.14 -16.45 0.21
CA GLY A 100 6.76 -17.54 1.10
C GLY A 100 6.01 -17.09 2.36
N ASN A 101 5.84 -15.77 2.57
CA ASN A 101 5.03 -15.23 3.66
C ASN A 101 3.74 -14.57 3.10
N PRO A 102 2.57 -15.20 3.28
CA PRO A 102 1.31 -14.70 2.71
C PRO A 102 0.86 -13.37 3.31
N ILE A 103 1.38 -12.97 4.48
CA ILE A 103 1.03 -11.69 5.13
C ILE A 103 1.40 -10.50 4.25
N TYR A 104 2.52 -10.56 3.52
CA TYR A 104 2.89 -9.47 2.61
C TYR A 104 1.88 -9.31 1.46
N GLY A 105 1.30 -10.40 0.98
CA GLY A 105 0.24 -10.36 -0.03
C GLY A 105 -1.05 -9.74 0.51
N LEU A 106 -1.38 -9.98 1.79
CA LEU A 106 -2.56 -9.40 2.44
C LEU A 106 -2.42 -7.88 2.65
N ILE A 107 -1.23 -7.41 3.03
CA ILE A 107 -0.94 -5.96 3.17
C ILE A 107 -1.16 -5.22 1.85
N LEU A 108 -0.89 -5.87 0.71
CA LEU A 108 -1.08 -5.30 -0.62
C LEU A 108 -2.51 -5.46 -1.18
N ASN A 109 -3.38 -6.26 -0.56
CA ASN A 109 -4.77 -6.42 -0.99
C ASN A 109 -5.72 -5.39 -0.34
N ALA A 110 -5.21 -4.55 0.55
CA ALA A 110 -6.00 -3.68 1.40
C ALA A 110 -6.16 -2.27 0.82
#